data_AF-A0A352S8H6-F1
#
_entry.id   AF-A0A352S8H6-F1
#
_cell.length_a   1.000
_cell.length_b   1.000
_cell.length_c   1.000
_cell.angle_alpha   90.00
_cell.angle_beta   90.00
_cell.angle_gamma   90.00
#
_symmetry.space_group_name_H-M   'P 1'
#
loop_
_entity.id
_entity.type
_entity.pdbx_description
1 polymer ?
#
loop_
_entity_poly.entity_id
_entity_poly.type
_entity_poly.pdbx_seq_one_letter_code
_entity_poly.pdbx_strand_id
1 'polypeptide(L)'
;QQKNGKPLLEDPVFGAKVAALEIELMALEITVLRVVSSEAAGKGPGPEASMLKIKGTEIQQMLTELMVEAVGPYAQPFDPAYLECEHEHAVTGYDDAAPLAAYYFNYRKTSIYGGSNEIQKNIISQMILGL
;
A
#
# COMPACT_ATOMS: atom_id res chain seq x y z
N GLN A 1 18.85 -1.63 3.88
CA GLN A 1 19.21 -0.21 3.99
C GLN A 1 19.72 0.08 5.39
N GLN A 2 20.71 0.97 5.54
CA GLN A 2 21.33 1.30 6.83
C GLN A 2 21.31 2.82 7.06
N LYS A 3 21.25 3.24 8.34
CA LYS A 3 21.38 4.63 8.78
C LYS A 3 22.36 4.68 9.95
N ASN A 4 23.40 5.52 9.84
CA ASN A 4 24.47 5.62 10.85
C ASN A 4 25.12 4.27 11.23
N GLY A 5 25.32 3.38 10.24
CA GLY A 5 25.94 2.06 10.44
C GLY A 5 25.04 1.02 11.12
N LYS A 6 23.76 1.33 11.35
CA LYS A 6 22.76 0.40 11.89
C LYS A 6 21.69 0.10 10.83
N PRO A 7 21.01 -1.07 10.89
CA PRO A 7 19.84 -1.34 10.07
C PRO A 7 18.83 -0.19 10.17
N LEU A 8 18.25 0.23 9.04
CA LEU A 8 17.26 1.31 9.02
C LEU A 8 16.03 1.00 9.92
N LEU A 9 15.70 -0.27 10.09
CA LEU A 9 14.62 -0.73 10.96
C LEU A 9 14.86 -0.41 12.45
N GLU A 10 16.12 -0.21 12.87
CA GLU A 10 16.46 0.21 14.24
C GLU A 10 16.27 1.73 14.45
N ASP A 11 16.02 2.51 13.40
CA ASP A 11 15.62 3.91 13.56
C ASP A 11 14.19 3.95 14.16
N PRO A 12 13.98 4.63 15.30
CA PRO A 12 12.70 4.56 16.00
C PRO A 12 11.54 5.17 15.21
N VAL A 13 11.81 6.13 14.31
CA VAL A 13 10.76 6.75 13.49
C VAL A 13 10.39 5.84 12.32
N PHE A 14 11.39 5.30 11.61
CA PHE A 14 11.14 4.39 10.51
C PHE A 14 10.51 3.07 11.00
N GLY A 15 11.06 2.48 12.06
CA GLY A 15 10.53 1.25 12.67
C GLY A 15 9.08 1.40 13.16
N ALA A 16 8.72 2.56 13.74
CA ALA A 16 7.33 2.82 14.13
C ALA A 16 6.37 2.86 12.94
N LYS A 17 6.79 3.41 11.79
CA LYS A 17 5.95 3.42 10.58
C LYS A 17 5.77 2.01 10.00
N VAL A 18 6.84 1.19 10.00
CA VAL A 18 6.76 -0.21 9.57
C VAL A 18 5.79 -0.99 10.47
N ALA A 19 5.92 -0.84 11.80
CA ALA A 19 5.02 -1.49 12.75
C ALA A 19 3.56 -1.04 12.56
N ALA A 20 3.32 0.25 12.32
CA ALA A 20 1.96 0.75 12.03
C ALA A 20 1.37 0.13 10.76
N LEU A 21 2.17 0.00 9.69
CA LEU A 21 1.74 -0.66 8.46
C LEU A 21 1.42 -2.14 8.68
N GLU A 22 2.27 -2.86 9.44
CA GLU A 22 2.04 -4.27 9.77
C GLU A 22 0.74 -4.45 10.58
N ILE A 23 0.48 -3.57 11.55
CA ILE A 23 -0.76 -3.58 12.33
C ILE A 23 -1.99 -3.40 11.43
N GLU A 24 -1.94 -2.42 10.52
CA GLU A 24 -3.03 -2.17 9.57
C GLU A 24 -3.24 -3.37 8.64
N LEU A 25 -2.16 -4.00 8.17
CA LEU A 25 -2.23 -5.19 7.31
C LEU A 25 -2.87 -6.38 8.03
N MET A 26 -2.46 -6.66 9.26
CA MET A 26 -3.05 -7.72 10.08
C MET A 26 -4.54 -7.45 10.38
N ALA A 27 -4.89 -6.18 10.67
CA ALA A 27 -6.27 -5.78 10.88
C ALA A 27 -7.13 -5.98 9.61
N LEU A 28 -6.58 -5.67 8.43
CA LEU A 28 -7.23 -5.91 7.15
C LEU A 28 -7.43 -7.42 6.92
N GLU A 29 -6.40 -8.24 7.14
CA GLU A 29 -6.46 -9.70 6.97
C GLU A 29 -7.58 -10.33 7.81
N ILE A 30 -7.62 -10.03 9.11
CA ILE A 30 -8.69 -10.51 10.01
C ILE A 30 -10.06 -10.02 9.55
N THR A 31 -10.15 -8.80 9.03
CA THR A 31 -11.40 -8.25 8.50
C THR A 31 -11.86 -8.98 7.25
N VAL A 32 -10.97 -9.29 6.32
CA VAL A 32 -11.28 -10.11 5.13
C VAL A 32 -11.81 -11.48 5.56
N LEU A 33 -11.15 -12.15 6.51
CA LEU A 33 -11.60 -13.46 7.01
C LEU A 33 -13.01 -13.40 7.62
N ARG A 34 -13.34 -12.34 8.38
CA ARG A 34 -14.69 -12.14 8.94
C ARG A 34 -15.75 -11.93 7.86
N VAL A 35 -15.41 -11.20 6.80
CA VAL A 35 -16.32 -10.96 5.66
C VAL A 35 -16.60 -12.26 4.93
N VAL A 36 -15.56 -12.99 4.53
CA VAL A 36 -15.69 -14.28 3.84
C VAL A 36 -16.48 -15.29 4.70
N SER A 37 -16.21 -15.35 6.00
CA SER A 37 -16.97 -16.20 6.91
C SER A 37 -18.45 -15.81 7.03
N SER A 38 -18.76 -14.51 6.94
CA SER A 38 -20.14 -14.02 7.01
C SER A 38 -20.92 -14.30 5.72
N GLU A 39 -20.27 -14.12 4.57
CA GLU A 39 -20.83 -14.46 3.26
C GLU A 39 -21.11 -15.96 3.14
N ALA A 40 -20.17 -16.81 3.60
CA ALA A 40 -20.36 -18.26 3.65
C ALA A 40 -21.56 -18.68 4.53
N ALA A 41 -21.92 -17.88 5.53
CA ALA A 41 -23.10 -18.08 6.38
C ALA A 41 -24.41 -17.54 5.75
N GLY A 42 -24.38 -17.08 4.49
CA GLY A 42 -25.55 -16.59 3.76
C GLY A 42 -25.93 -15.15 4.06
N LYS A 43 -25.09 -14.39 4.76
CA LYS A 43 -25.28 -12.93 4.85
C LYS A 43 -24.91 -12.33 3.49
N GLY A 44 -25.84 -11.57 2.90
CA GLY A 44 -25.62 -10.89 1.62
C GLY A 44 -24.53 -9.80 1.71
N PRO A 45 -24.16 -9.18 0.58
CA PRO A 45 -23.10 -8.18 0.54
C PRO A 45 -23.47 -6.97 1.41
N GLY A 46 -22.58 -6.64 2.35
CA GLY A 46 -22.71 -5.48 3.23
C GLY A 46 -21.68 -4.39 2.92
N PRO A 47 -21.61 -3.33 3.77
CA PRO A 47 -20.69 -2.20 3.58
C PRO A 47 -19.21 -2.61 3.70
N GLU A 48 -18.93 -3.84 4.09
CA GLU A 48 -17.60 -4.35 4.32
C GLU A 48 -16.77 -4.39 3.03
N ALA A 49 -17.37 -4.66 1.86
CA ALA A 49 -16.63 -4.63 0.59
C ALA A 49 -16.05 -3.23 0.29
N SER A 50 -16.83 -2.18 0.53
CA SER A 50 -16.39 -0.78 0.41
C SER A 50 -15.31 -0.43 1.43
N MET A 51 -15.44 -0.91 2.67
CA MET A 51 -14.45 -0.73 3.72
C MET A 51 -13.12 -1.43 3.39
N LEU A 52 -13.18 -2.67 2.92
CA LEU A 52 -12.01 -3.44 2.48
C LEU A 52 -11.27 -2.75 1.34
N LYS A 53 -12.01 -2.19 0.37
CA LYS A 53 -11.41 -1.38 -0.71
C LYS A 53 -10.63 -0.21 -0.14
N ILE A 54 -11.26 0.63 0.70
CA ILE A 54 -10.60 1.81 1.28
C ILE A 54 -9.33 1.39 2.00
N LYS A 55 -9.43 0.47 2.96
CA LYS A 55 -8.29 0.04 3.78
C LYS A 55 -7.18 -0.61 2.94
N GLY A 56 -7.54 -1.44 1.97
CA GLY A 56 -6.57 -2.04 1.05
C GLY A 56 -5.78 -1.00 0.25
N THR A 57 -6.46 0.03 -0.26
CA THR A 57 -5.79 1.11 -1.02
C THR A 57 -4.88 1.98 -0.14
N GLU A 58 -5.31 2.29 1.10
CA GLU A 58 -4.48 3.02 2.06
C GLU A 58 -3.20 2.25 2.41
N ILE A 59 -3.32 0.95 2.67
CA ILE A 59 -2.17 0.07 2.97
C ILE A 59 -1.19 -0.01 1.81
N GLN A 60 -1.67 -0.14 0.57
CA GLN A 60 -0.80 -0.14 -0.62
C GLN A 60 -0.04 1.19 -0.78
N GLN A 61 -0.69 2.32 -0.51
CA GLN A 61 -0.03 3.62 -0.56
C GLN A 61 0.99 3.79 0.56
N MET A 62 0.67 3.39 1.80
CA MET A 62 1.62 3.42 2.91
C MET A 62 2.84 2.51 2.66
N LEU A 63 2.63 1.33 2.09
CA LEU A 63 3.71 0.40 1.75
C LEU A 63 4.66 1.00 0.72
N THR A 64 4.12 1.53 -0.38
CA THR A 64 4.94 2.12 -1.44
C THR A 64 5.63 3.42 -1.01
N GLU A 65 5.01 4.22 -0.13
CA GLU A 65 5.64 5.35 0.56
C GLU A 65 6.85 4.89 1.38
N LEU A 66 6.71 3.83 2.19
CA LEU A 66 7.80 3.31 3.00
C LEU A 66 8.92 2.69 2.17
N MET A 67 8.61 2.04 1.06
CA MET A 67 9.63 1.53 0.13
C MET A 67 10.50 2.67 -0.43
N VAL A 68 9.88 3.77 -0.87
CA VAL A 68 10.59 4.96 -1.35
C VAL A 68 11.39 5.61 -0.22
N GLU A 69 10.81 5.76 0.97
CA GLU A 69 11.52 6.30 2.14
C GLU A 69 12.73 5.45 2.52
N ALA A 70 12.61 4.12 2.42
CA ALA A 70 13.67 3.19 2.81
C ALA A 70 14.94 3.34 1.97
N VAL A 71 14.78 3.50 0.65
CA VAL A 71 15.91 3.66 -0.28
C VAL A 71 16.32 5.13 -0.48
N GLY A 72 15.52 6.07 0.03
CA GLY A 72 15.82 7.49 0.03
C GLY A 72 16.07 8.05 -1.40
N PRO A 73 17.15 8.81 -1.64
CA PRO A 73 17.43 9.41 -2.95
C PRO A 73 17.54 8.40 -4.11
N TYR A 74 17.83 7.14 -3.83
CA TYR A 74 17.94 6.10 -4.86
C TYR A 74 16.60 5.72 -5.50
N ALA A 75 15.47 6.09 -4.89
CA ALA A 75 14.15 5.94 -5.52
C ALA A 75 13.83 7.04 -6.55
N GLN A 76 14.61 8.12 -6.64
CA GLN A 76 14.28 9.24 -7.53
C GLN A 76 14.41 8.91 -9.03
N PRO A 77 15.47 8.19 -9.49
CA PRO A 77 15.64 7.95 -10.92
C PRO A 77 14.58 7.01 -11.46
N PHE A 78 13.91 7.43 -12.53
CA PHE A 78 13.13 6.55 -13.37
C PHE A 78 14.03 6.06 -14.50
N ASP A 79 14.27 4.75 -14.55
CA ASP A 79 15.18 4.11 -15.51
C ASP A 79 14.42 3.11 -16.41
N PRO A 80 13.76 3.58 -17.48
CA PRO A 80 13.01 2.72 -18.39
C PRO A 80 13.88 1.64 -19.04
N ALA A 81 15.13 1.97 -19.41
CA ALA A 81 16.03 1.04 -20.07
C ALA A 81 16.33 -0.17 -19.17
N TYR A 82 16.57 0.05 -17.88
CA TYR A 82 16.68 -1.04 -16.92
C TYR A 82 15.35 -1.81 -16.74
N LEU A 83 14.23 -1.11 -16.57
CA LEU A 83 12.92 -1.74 -16.35
C LEU A 83 12.43 -2.55 -17.56
N GLU A 84 12.87 -2.19 -18.77
CA GLU A 84 12.60 -2.89 -20.03
C GLU A 84 13.69 -3.93 -20.37
N CYS A 85 14.61 -4.19 -19.44
CA CYS A 85 15.69 -5.16 -19.56
C CYS A 85 16.69 -4.87 -20.72
N GLU A 86 16.84 -3.60 -21.11
CA GLU A 86 17.87 -3.16 -22.07
C GLU A 86 19.27 -3.09 -21.43
N HIS A 87 19.35 -2.95 -20.10
CA HIS A 87 20.58 -2.97 -19.32
C HIS A 87 20.53 -4.02 -18.20
N GLU A 88 21.69 -4.56 -17.84
CA GLU A 88 21.82 -5.54 -16.74
C GLU A 88 21.62 -4.91 -15.35
N HIS A 89 21.99 -3.64 -15.19
CA HIS A 89 21.90 -2.90 -13.92
C HIS A 89 21.28 -1.53 -14.11
N ALA A 90 20.61 -1.04 -13.06
CA ALA A 90 20.06 0.29 -13.00
C ALA A 90 21.17 1.35 -13.03
N VAL A 91 20.88 2.55 -13.55
CA VAL A 91 21.84 3.67 -13.63
C VAL A 91 22.41 4.08 -12.27
N THR A 92 21.70 3.77 -11.18
CA THR A 92 22.12 4.04 -9.80
C THR A 92 23.00 2.94 -9.20
N GLY A 93 23.07 1.77 -9.85
CA GLY A 93 23.63 0.53 -9.29
C GLY A 93 22.76 -0.13 -8.22
N TYR A 94 21.56 0.38 -7.96
CA TYR A 94 20.59 -0.17 -7.00
C TYR A 94 19.36 -0.70 -7.73
N ASP A 95 19.52 -1.89 -8.27
CA ASP A 95 18.51 -2.63 -9.04
C ASP A 95 17.15 -2.72 -8.32
N ASP A 96 17.17 -3.07 -7.03
CA ASP A 96 15.95 -3.17 -6.19
C ASP A 96 15.23 -1.82 -6.00
N ALA A 97 15.92 -0.69 -6.16
CA ALA A 97 15.35 0.65 -5.97
C ALA A 97 14.71 1.19 -7.25
N ALA A 98 15.17 0.76 -8.42
CA ALA A 98 14.74 1.26 -9.72
C ALA A 98 13.21 1.19 -9.97
N PRO A 99 12.47 0.13 -9.59
CA PRO A 99 11.03 0.08 -9.83
C PRO A 99 10.21 0.93 -8.84
N LEU A 100 10.79 1.39 -7.73
CA LEU A 100 10.02 1.90 -6.60
C LEU A 100 9.30 3.22 -6.89
N ALA A 101 9.89 4.12 -7.69
CA ALA A 101 9.18 5.32 -8.15
C ALA A 101 7.94 4.98 -8.97
N ALA A 102 8.08 4.06 -9.93
CA ALA A 102 6.97 3.62 -10.77
C ALA A 102 5.86 2.98 -9.94
N TYR A 103 6.21 2.14 -8.96
CA TYR A 103 5.24 1.57 -8.03
C TYR A 103 4.53 2.63 -7.21
N TYR A 104 5.27 3.54 -6.58
CA TYR A 104 4.70 4.64 -5.79
C TYR A 104 3.63 5.42 -6.59
N PHE A 105 3.97 5.89 -7.79
CA PHE A 105 3.03 6.66 -8.61
C PHE A 105 1.88 5.81 -9.12
N ASN A 106 2.14 4.56 -9.50
CA ASN A 106 1.10 3.65 -9.96
C ASN A 106 0.09 3.32 -8.85
N TYR A 107 0.53 3.12 -7.61
CA TYR A 107 -0.35 2.78 -6.51
C TYR A 107 -1.17 3.97 -5.97
N ARG A 108 -0.81 5.22 -6.30
CA ARG A 108 -1.67 6.38 -6.01
C ARG A 108 -3.03 6.29 -6.69
N LYS A 109 -3.10 5.71 -7.88
CA LYS A 109 -4.36 5.61 -8.63
C LYS A 109 -5.39 4.72 -7.94
N THR A 110 -4.97 3.79 -7.09
CA THR A 110 -5.84 2.78 -6.45
C THR A 110 -6.93 3.39 -5.56
N SER A 111 -6.68 4.55 -4.95
CA SER A 111 -7.69 5.28 -4.18
C SER A 111 -8.73 5.98 -5.06
N ILE A 112 -8.57 5.97 -6.40
CA ILE A 112 -9.39 6.70 -7.37
C ILE A 112 -10.16 5.74 -8.29
N TYR A 113 -9.46 4.84 -9.01
CA TYR A 113 -10.15 3.96 -9.96
C TYR A 113 -10.92 2.85 -9.24
N GLY A 114 -11.95 2.32 -9.91
CA GLY A 114 -12.87 1.34 -9.30
C GLY A 114 -13.78 1.96 -8.23
N GLY A 115 -13.98 3.28 -8.28
CA GLY A 115 -14.71 4.07 -7.28
C GLY A 115 -13.75 4.68 -6.26
N SER A 116 -13.76 6.01 -6.15
CA SER A 116 -12.83 6.71 -5.25
C SER A 116 -13.11 6.37 -3.78
N ASN A 117 -12.14 6.60 -2.91
CA ASN A 117 -12.33 6.35 -1.47
C ASN A 117 -13.47 7.21 -0.89
N GLU A 118 -13.71 8.40 -1.43
CA GLU A 118 -14.84 9.27 -1.06
C GLU A 118 -16.18 8.66 -1.48
N ILE A 119 -16.26 8.10 -2.69
CA ILE A 119 -17.46 7.39 -3.15
C ILE A 119 -17.73 6.16 -2.27
N GLN A 120 -16.69 5.40 -1.90
CA GLN A 120 -16.86 4.25 -1.01
C GLN A 120 -17.32 4.67 0.40
N LYS A 121 -16.83 5.80 0.93
CA LYS A 121 -17.32 6.37 2.19
C LYS A 121 -18.80 6.75 2.12
N ASN A 122 -19.25 7.31 0.99
CA ASN A 122 -20.67 7.61 0.78
C ASN A 122 -21.53 6.35 0.75
N ILE A 123 -21.09 5.29 0.05
CA ILE A 123 -21.79 3.99 0.02
C ILE A 123 -21.94 3.44 1.45
N ILE A 124 -20.86 3.47 2.23
CA ILE A 124 -20.88 3.05 3.65
C ILE A 124 -21.90 3.87 4.44
N SER A 125 -21.90 5.19 4.31
CA SER A 125 -22.86 6.07 4.98
C SER A 125 -24.31 5.75 4.59
N GLN A 126 -24.58 5.52 3.30
CA GLN A 126 -25.91 5.13 2.82
C GLN A 126 -26.36 3.79 3.40
N MET A 127 -25.48 2.79 3.42
CA MET A 127 -25.82 1.44 3.90
C MET A 127 -26.00 1.37 5.42
N ILE A 128 -25.23 2.15 6.19
CA ILE A 128 -25.24 2.10 7.66
C ILE A 128 -26.20 3.12 8.25
N LEU A 129 -26.21 4.35 7.73
CA LEU A 129 -26.95 5.47 8.30
C LEU A 129 -28.21 5.83 7.51
N GLY A 130 -28.36 5.36 6.27
CA GLY A 130 -29.48 5.72 5.39
C GLY A 130 -29.45 7.18 4.93
N LEU A 131 -28.27 7.81 4.95
CA LEU A 131 -28.03 9.22 4.60
C LEU A 131 -27.45 9.37 3.19
#